data_AF-A0A9D0Y8J3-F1
#
_entry.id   AF-A0A9D0Y8J3-F1
#
_cell.length_a   1.000
_cell.length_b   1.000
_cell.length_c   1.000
_cell.angle_alpha   90.00
_cell.angle_beta   90.00
_cell.angle_gamma   90.00
#
_symmetry.space_group_name_H-M   'P 1'
#
loop_
_entity.id
_entity.type
_entity.pdbx_description
1 polymer ?
#
loop_
_entity_poly.entity_id
_entity_poly.type
_entity_poly.pdbx_seq_one_letter_code
_entity_poly.pdbx_strand_id
1 'polypeptide(L)' 'MITAIEALAGTPRLANAVQVDGNIFRLRVGQFRVLYQIDDESRRVGIGGIRRRSERTYRRVRDLF' A
#
# COMPACT_ATOMS: atom_id res chain seq x y z
N MET A 1 4.18 -1.54 18.60
CA MET A 1 3.90 -0.24 17.97
C MET A 1 3.93 -0.44 16.46
N ILE A 2 2.80 -0.26 15.77
CA ILE A 2 2.65 -0.54 14.33
C ILE A 2 2.84 0.79 13.58
N THR A 3 4.09 1.19 13.38
CA THR A 3 4.47 2.53 12.88
C THR A 3 4.14 2.79 11.42
N ALA A 4 4.08 1.74 10.59
CA ALA A 4 4.00 1.90 9.14
C ALA A 4 2.62 2.37 8.66
N ILE A 5 1.53 1.88 9.27
CA ILE A 5 0.15 2.27 8.90
C ILE A 5 -0.14 3.68 9.43
N GLU A 6 0.28 3.99 10.65
CA GLU A 6 0.14 5.32 11.25
C GLU A 6 0.85 6.38 10.38
N ALA A 7 2.03 6.08 9.85
CA ALA A 7 2.76 6.98 8.95
C ALA A 7 1.99 7.34 7.67
N LEU A 8 1.10 6.45 7.19
CA LEU A 8 0.28 6.72 6.00
C LEU A 8 -0.76 7.81 6.23
N ALA A 9 -1.19 8.06 7.49
CA ALA A 9 -2.14 9.12 7.79
C ALA A 9 -1.56 10.52 7.54
N GLY A 10 -0.25 10.70 7.78
CA GLY A 10 0.44 11.97 7.54
C GLY A 10 1.04 12.07 6.14
N THR A 11 1.72 11.00 5.71
CA THR A 11 2.44 10.97 4.43
C THR A 11 2.10 9.68 3.69
N PRO A 12 0.98 9.65 2.92
CA PRO A 12 0.59 8.46 2.18
C PRO A 12 1.65 7.99 1.18
N ARG A 13 2.40 8.92 0.59
CA ARG A 13 3.48 8.67 -0.37
C ARG A 13 4.84 8.60 0.33
N LEU A 14 5.04 7.58 1.17
CA LEU A 14 6.30 7.37 1.91
C LEU A 14 7.49 7.12 0.98
N ALA A 15 8.71 7.44 1.44
CA ALA A 15 9.94 7.31 0.63
C ALA A 15 10.23 5.89 0.12
N ASN A 16 9.77 4.86 0.84
CA ASN A 16 9.90 3.45 0.47
C ASN A 16 8.62 2.87 -0.16
N ALA A 17 7.64 3.72 -0.48
CA ALA A 17 6.48 3.33 -1.27
C ALA A 17 6.85 3.25 -2.76
N VAL A 18 6.30 2.27 -3.46
CA VAL A 18 6.46 2.12 -4.90
C VAL A 18 5.07 2.02 -5.52
N GLN A 19 4.80 2.84 -6.54
CA GLN A 19 3.57 2.77 -7.31
C GLN A 19 3.51 1.43 -8.05
N VAL A 20 2.40 0.72 -7.91
CA VAL A 20 2.18 -0.59 -8.55
C VAL A 20 1.30 -0.42 -9.77
N ASP A 21 0.18 0.30 -9.63
CA ASP A 21 -0.80 0.49 -10.69
C ASP A 21 -1.73 1.67 -10.34
N GLY A 22 -1.83 2.68 -11.21
CA GLY A 22 -2.69 3.84 -10.97
C GLY A 22 -2.44 4.47 -9.60
N ASN A 23 -3.47 4.55 -8.76
CA ASN A 23 -3.38 5.05 -7.40
C ASN A 23 -3.07 3.98 -6.34
N ILE A 24 -2.64 2.79 -6.74
CA ILE A 24 -2.26 1.68 -5.88
C ILE A 24 -0.74 1.66 -5.70
N PHE A 25 -0.32 1.56 -4.45
CA PHE A 25 1.06 1.60 -4.01
C PHE A 25 1.40 0.39 -3.15
N ARG A 26 2.70 0.11 -3.07
CA ARG A 26 3.27 -0.92 -2.20
C ARG A 26 4.25 -0.31 -1.23
N LEU A 27 4.02 -0.55 0.06
CA LEU A 27 4.96 -0.27 1.13
C LEU A 27 5.68 -1.55 1.59
N ARG A 28 7.00 -1.49 1.77
CA ARG A 28 7.77 -2.60 2.36
C ARG A 28 7.90 -2.40 3.87
N VAL A 29 7.39 -3.37 4.63
CA VAL A 29 7.52 -3.41 6.10
C VAL A 29 8.22 -4.71 6.48
N GLY A 30 9.55 -4.66 6.60
CA GLY A 30 10.39 -5.84 6.79
C GLY A 30 10.21 -6.87 5.67
N GLN A 31 9.61 -8.02 6.02
CA GLN A 31 9.30 -9.11 5.09
C GLN A 31 7.90 -9.02 4.46
N PHE A 32 7.07 -8.09 4.90
CA PHE A 32 5.73 -7.87 4.40
C PHE A 32 5.68 -6.75 3.37
N ARG A 33 4.70 -6.88 2.47
CA ARG A 33 4.32 -5.88 1.48
C ARG A 33 2.90 -5.48 1.81
N VAL A 34 2.68 -4.20 2.06
CA VAL A 34 1.36 -3.60 2.27
C VAL A 34 0.95 -2.99 0.94
N LEU A 35 -0.14 -3.48 0.38
CA LEU A 35 -0.79 -2.89 -0.80
C LEU A 35 -1.87 -1.94 -0.30
N TYR A 36 -1.80 -0.70 -0.76
CA TYR A 36 -2.71 0.35 -0.36
C TYR A 36 -3.06 1.23 -1.55
N GLN A 37 -4.23 1.85 -1.51
CA GLN A 37 -4.70 2.78 -2.52
C GLN A 37 -4.77 4.18 -1.89
N ILE A 38 -4.40 5.20 -2.66
CA ILE A 38 -4.58 6.60 -2.30
C ILE A 38 -5.75 7.15 -3.09
N ASP A 39 -6.77 7.64 -2.39
CA ASP A 39 -7.82 8.47 -2.97
C ASP A 39 -7.56 9.91 -2.51
N ASP A 40 -6.96 10.72 -3.38
CA ASP A 40 -6.64 12.12 -3.08
C ASP A 40 -7.90 13.00 -3.01
N GLU A 41 -8.99 12.64 -3.72
CA GLU A 41 -10.24 13.40 -3.71
C GLU A 41 -10.93 13.25 -2.35
N SER A 42 -11.06 12.01 -1.88
CA SER A 42 -11.67 11.72 -0.57
C SER A 42 -10.69 11.87 0.60
N ARG A 43 -9.41 12.14 0.33
CA ARG A 43 -8.31 12.12 1.32
C ARG A 43 -8.26 10.82 2.12
N ARG A 44 -8.36 9.68 1.43
CA ARG A 44 -8.42 8.35 2.05
C ARG A 44 -7.26 7.48 1.61
N VAL A 45 -6.83 6.63 2.53
CA VAL A 45 -5.90 5.53 2.27
C VAL A 45 -6.63 4.22 2.54
N GLY A 46 -6.87 3.45 1.49
CA GLY A 46 -7.44 2.10 1.60
C GLY A 46 -6.33 1.06 1.73
N ILE A 47 -6.48 0.06 2.61
CA ILE A 47 -5.54 -1.06 2.70
C ILE A 47 -6.16 -2.30 2.05
N GLY A 48 -5.62 -2.72 0.91
CA GLY A 48 -6.12 -3.86 0.14
C GLY A 48 -5.52 -5.19 0.57
N GLY A 49 -4.35 -5.14 1.24
CA GLY A 49 -3.83 -6.31 1.92
C GLY A 49 -2.39 -6.22 2.37
N ILE A 50 -2.05 -7.10 3.32
CA ILE A 50 -0.70 -7.31 3.82
C ILE A 50 -0.28 -8.73 3.45
N ARG A 51 0.85 -8.88 2.73
CA ARG A 51 1.28 -10.18 2.17
C ARG A 51 2.80 -10.35 2.28
N ARG A 52 3.28 -11.59 2.42
CA ARG A 52 4.70 -11.93 2.20
C ARG A 52 5.01 -11.92 0.69
N ARG A 53 6.28 -11.82 0.30
CA ARG A 53 6.68 -11.81 -1.12
C ARG A 53 6.23 -13.12 -1.80
N SER A 54 5.46 -13.00 -2.86
CA SER A 54 5.22 -14.06 -3.85
C SER A 54 5.13 -13.41 -5.23
N GLU A 55 5.38 -14.14 -6.32
CA GLU A 55 5.17 -13.60 -7.68
C GLU A 55 3.72 -13.15 -7.92
N ARG A 56 2.75 -13.71 -7.18
CA ARG A 56 1.33 -13.37 -7.31
C ARG A 56 0.95 -12.05 -6.63
N THR A 57 1.83 -11.45 -5.83
CA THR A 57 1.51 -10.27 -5.01
C THR A 57 1.04 -9.07 -5.84
N TYR A 58 1.36 -8.99 -7.14
CA TYR A 58 0.92 -7.89 -8.01
C TYR A 58 -0.09 -8.28 -9.08
N ARG A 59 -0.47 -9.56 -9.18
CA ARG A 59 -1.54 -9.96 -10.10
C ARG A 59 -2.88 -9.56 -9.50
N ARG A 60 -3.74 -8.93 -10.31
CA ARG A 60 -5.10 -8.53 -9.92
C ARG A 60 -5.12 -7.59 -8.71
N VAL A 61 -4.18 -6.65 -8.64
CA VAL A 61 -4.12 -5.65 -7.55
C VAL A 61 -5.34 -4.74 -7.52
N ARG A 62 -5.98 -4.52 -8.67
CA ARG A 62 -7.23 -3.76 -8.79
C ARG A 62 -8.37 -4.44 -8.03
N ASP A 63 -8.42 -5.77 -8.00
CA ASP A 63 -9.47 -6.54 -7.32
C ASP A 63 -9.40 -6.44 -5.78
N LEU A 64 -8.43 -5.70 -5.23
CA LEU A 64 -8.27 -5.49 -3.80
C LEU A 64 -9.04 -4.26 -3.26
N PHE A 65 -9.56 -3.40 -4.16
CA PHE A 65 -10.20 -2.12 -3.85
C PHE A 65 -11.46 -1.94 -4.68
#